data_AF-A0A643IP80-F1
#
_entry.id   AF-A0A643IP80-F1
#
_cell.length_a   1.000
_cell.length_b   1.000
_cell.length_c   1.000
_cell.angle_alpha   90.00
_cell.angle_beta   90.00
_cell.angle_gamma   90.00
#
_symmetry.space_group_name_H-M   'P 1'
#
loop_
_entity.id
_entity.type
_entity.pdbx_description
1 polymer ?
#
loop_
_entity_poly.entity_id
_entity_poly.type
_entity_poly.pdbx_seq_one_letter_code
_entity_poly.pdbx_strand_id
1 'polypeptide(L)' 'MLRPFLLLAAFFGFTGVALGAFAAHGLKKQLSAEYLAVFQTGVHYQLIHALALFGVALLATRL' A
#
# COMPACT_ATOMS: atom_id res chain seq x y z
N MET A 1 -14.15 14.85 -10.09
CA MET A 1 -14.11 14.00 -8.88
C MET A 1 -12.81 13.20 -8.72
N LEU A 2 -11.71 13.57 -9.41
CA LEU A 2 -10.44 12.85 -9.45
C LEU A 2 -9.54 12.99 -8.20
N ARG A 3 -9.49 14.22 -7.67
CA ARG A 3 -8.54 14.62 -6.61
C ARG A 3 -8.57 13.71 -5.36
N PRO A 4 -9.73 13.32 -4.81
CA PRO A 4 -9.77 12.43 -3.66
C PRO A 4 -9.13 11.06 -3.92
N PHE A 5 -9.35 10.48 -5.11
CA PHE A 5 -8.77 9.19 -5.48
C PHE A 5 -7.25 9.26 -5.63
N LEU A 6 -6.72 10.32 -6.23
CA LEU A 6 -5.27 10.54 -6.33
C LEU A 6 -4.63 10.73 -4.95
N LEU A 7 -5.28 11.50 -4.05
CA LEU A 7 -4.80 11.68 -2.68
C LEU A 7 -4.77 10.36 -1.91
N LEU A 8 -5.84 9.55 -2.01
CA LEU A 8 -5.88 8.24 -1.37
C LEU A 8 -4.84 7.28 -1.98
N ALA A 9 -4.70 7.24 -3.31
CA ALA A 9 -3.68 6.42 -3.97
C ALA A 9 -2.26 6.79 -3.49
N ALA A 10 -1.95 8.08 -3.41
CA ALA A 10 -0.66 8.56 -2.91
C ALA A 10 -0.46 8.21 -1.42
N PHE A 11 -1.48 8.42 -0.60
CA PHE A 11 -1.43 8.10 0.84
C PHE A 11 -1.20 6.60 1.08
N PHE A 12 -1.97 5.73 0.43
CA PHE A 12 -1.82 4.28 0.58
C PHE A 12 -0.52 3.77 -0.02
N GLY A 13 -0.06 4.35 -1.14
CA GLY A 13 1.25 4.03 -1.72
C GLY A 13 2.40 4.38 -0.78
N PHE A 14 2.40 5.60 -0.23
CA PHE A 14 3.40 6.05 0.74
C PHE A 14 3.43 5.16 1.99
N THR A 15 2.28 4.96 2.60
CA THR A 15 2.18 4.15 3.83
C THR A 15 2.50 2.68 3.56
N GLY A 16 2.13 2.11 2.41
CA GLY A 16 2.51 0.76 2.01
C GLY A 16 4.02 0.59 1.91
N VAL A 17 4.72 1.52 1.24
CA VAL A 17 6.20 1.50 1.14
C VAL A 17 6.84 1.67 2.53
N ALA A 18 6.35 2.62 3.33
CA ALA A 18 6.89 2.88 4.66
C ALA A 18 6.75 1.65 5.58
N LEU A 19 5.58 1.02 5.60
CA LEU A 19 5.32 -0.20 6.36
C LEU A 19 6.14 -1.39 5.85
N GLY A 20 6.27 -1.55 4.53
CA GLY A 20 7.12 -2.59 3.94
C GLY A 20 8.59 -2.45 4.33
N ALA A 21 9.12 -1.22 4.31
CA ALA A 21 10.47 -0.91 4.76
C ALA A 21 10.64 -1.18 6.27
N PHE A 22 9.66 -0.76 7.08
CA PHE A 22 9.66 -1.01 8.52
C PHE A 22 9.63 -2.51 8.83
N ALA A 23 8.86 -3.31 8.11
CA ALA A 23 8.86 -4.76 8.28
C ALA A 23 10.21 -5.39 7.92
N ALA A 24 10.79 -5.01 6.76
CA ALA A 24 12.04 -5.58 6.28
C ALA A 24 13.26 -5.24 7.17
N HIS A 25 13.29 -4.03 7.75
CA HIS A 25 14.44 -3.53 8.49
C HIS A 25 14.22 -3.51 10.00
N GLY A 26 13.04 -3.08 10.46
CA GLY A 26 12.71 -2.89 11.87
C GLY A 26 12.14 -4.13 12.56
N LEU A 27 11.24 -4.86 11.89
CA LEU A 27 10.52 -5.99 12.50
C LEU A 27 11.13 -7.37 12.25
N LYS A 28 12.06 -7.51 11.29
CA LYS A 28 12.63 -8.82 10.90
C LYS A 28 13.21 -9.63 12.06
N LYS A 29 13.73 -8.98 13.11
CA LYS A 29 14.27 -9.63 14.32
C LYS A 29 13.28 -9.74 15.47
N GLN A 30 12.13 -9.08 15.37
CA GLN A 30 11.12 -9.00 16.42
C GLN A 30 9.96 -9.98 16.20
N LEU A 31 9.68 -10.33 14.94
CA LEU A 31 8.60 -11.23 14.56
C LEU A 31 9.13 -12.59 14.11
N SER A 32 8.31 -13.63 14.31
CA SER A 32 8.52 -14.93 13.66
C SER A 32 8.42 -14.76 12.13
N ALA A 33 9.00 -15.70 11.38
CA ALA A 33 8.91 -15.69 9.92
C ALA A 33 7.45 -15.72 9.43
N GLU A 34 6.57 -16.44 10.13
CA GLU A 34 5.15 -16.50 9.84
C GLU A 34 4.47 -15.14 10.00
N TYR A 35 4.65 -14.46 11.14
CA TYR A 35 4.04 -13.15 11.36
C TYR A 35 4.63 -12.08 10.44
N LEU A 36 5.92 -12.18 10.10
CA LEU A 36 6.53 -11.30 9.12
C LEU A 36 5.92 -11.49 7.72
N ALA A 37 5.62 -12.73 7.33
CA ALA A 37 4.92 -13.03 6.08
C ALA A 37 3.49 -12.48 6.08
N VAL A 38 2.75 -12.64 7.17
CA VAL A 38 1.40 -12.06 7.33
C VAL A 38 1.44 -10.53 7.19
N PHE A 39 2.41 -9.88 7.83
CA PHE A 39 2.59 -8.42 7.72
C PHE A 39 2.87 -8.00 6.26
N GLN A 40 3.78 -8.71 5.58
CA GLN A 40 4.11 -8.44 4.17
C GLN A 40 2.89 -8.65 3.25
N THR A 41 2.04 -9.64 3.51
CA THR A 41 0.78 -9.82 2.78
C THR A 41 -0.15 -8.60 2.95
N GLY A 42 -0.26 -8.06 4.17
CA GLY A 42 -1.02 -6.83 4.43
C GLY A 42 -0.47 -5.63 3.66
N VAL A 43 0.85 -5.43 3.69
CA VAL A 43 1.53 -4.40 2.89
C VAL A 43 1.27 -4.58 1.40
N HIS A 44 1.33 -5.82 0.91
CA HIS A 44 1.08 -6.14 -0.49
C HIS A 44 -0.35 -5.78 -0.91
N TYR A 45 -1.35 -6.14 -0.10
CA TYR A 45 -2.74 -5.74 -0.33
C TYR A 45 -2.90 -4.23 -0.36
N GLN A 46 -2.25 -3.50 0.55
CA GLN A 46 -2.32 -2.04 0.60
C GLN A 46 -1.72 -1.39 -0.66
N LEU A 47 -0.58 -1.91 -1.16
CA LEU A 47 0.02 -1.45 -2.41
C LEU A 47 -0.86 -1.75 -3.63
N ILE A 48 -1.52 -2.93 -3.67
CA ILE A 48 -2.51 -3.25 -4.71
C ILE A 48 -3.67 -2.23 -4.67
N HIS A 49 -4.19 -1.90 -3.49
CA HIS A 49 -5.28 -0.92 -3.36
C HIS A 49 -4.84 0.49 -3.78
N ALA A 50 -3.59 0.89 -3.53
CA ALA A 50 -3.05 2.14 -4.02
C ALA A 50 -3.08 2.21 -5.57
N LEU A 51 -2.67 1.12 -6.23
CA LEU A 51 -2.73 1.01 -7.70
C LEU A 51 -4.18 0.96 -8.21
N ALA A 52 -5.08 0.27 -7.52
CA ALA A 52 -6.49 0.21 -7.87
C ALA A 52 -7.15 1.60 -7.80
N LEU A 53 -6.90 2.37 -6.74
CA LEU A 53 -7.37 3.75 -6.60
C LEU A 53 -6.79 4.67 -7.68
N PHE A 54 -5.52 4.49 -8.02
CA PHE A 54 -4.91 5.21 -9.14
C PHE A 54 -5.60 4.86 -10.47
N GLY A 55 -5.91 3.58 -10.71
CA GLY A 55 -6.68 3.13 -11.87
C GLY A 55 -8.08 3.76 -11.93
N VAL A 56 -8.81 3.78 -10.81
CA VAL A 56 -10.12 4.47 -10.70
C VAL A 56 -9.99 5.95 -11.03
N ALA A 57 -8.94 6.59 -10.54
CA ALA A 57 -8.64 7.98 -10.86
C ALA A 57 -8.47 8.17 -12.38
N LEU A 58 -7.65 7.34 -13.03
CA LEU A 58 -7.45 7.39 -14.48
C LEU A 58 -8.76 7.17 -15.26
N LEU A 59 -9.56 6.16 -14.90
CA LEU A 59 -10.85 5.89 -15.56
C LEU A 59 -11.82 7.07 -15.40
N ALA A 60 -11.85 7.71 -14.24
CA ALA A 60 -12.68 8.89 -13.98
C ALA A 60 -12.27 10.14 -14.78
N THR A 61 -11.16 10.11 -15.53
CA THR A 61 -10.83 11.18 -16.51
C THR A 61 -11.50 10.98 -17.86
N ARG A 62 -12.08 9.80 -18.11
CA ARG A 62 -12.69 9.39 -19.39
C ARG A 62 -14.21 9.27 -19.33
N LEU A 63 -14.78 9.35 -18.14
CA LEU A 63 -16.22 9.34 -17.85
C LEU A 63 -16.67 10.77 -17.51
#